data_AF-A0A6P6V2F8-F1
#
_entry.id   AF-A0A6P6V2F8-F1
#
_cell.length_a   1.000
_cell.length_b   1.000
_cell.length_c   1.000
_cell.angle_alpha   90.00
_cell.angle_beta   90.00
_cell.angle_gamma   90.00
#
_symmetry.space_group_name_H-M   'P 1'
#
loop_
_entity.id
_entity.type
_entity.pdbx_description
1 polymer ?
#
loop_
_entity_poly.entity_id
_entity_poly.type
_entity_poly.pdbx_seq_one_letter_code
_entity_poly.pdbx_strand_id
1 'polypeptide(L)'
;MKLFEIQILVFVALLFVCPSFVHGWGVDGHLTVCRIAQPRLSEAAANAVKDLLPASADDDLGSLCSWADRVKFHYPWSSPLHYIDTPDNLCTYLYSRDCKDENGIKDRCVAGAINNYTSQLLSYGKDAASQHNLTEALLFLAHFVGDIHQPLHVGFTSDKGGNTIDVHWYTRKTVLHHVWDDNIIETAEQRYDNSDVDELIDALQKNITAEWADKVKTWETCSSGKPPCPNVYASESIKAACNWAYKGVSENSVLEDDYFLTRLPIVNLRLAQGGVRLAAALNSIFG
;
A
#
# COMPACT_ATOMS: atom_id res chain seq x y z
N MET A 1 -1.33 -46.49 -19.99
CA MET A 1 -0.11 -45.81 -19.48
C MET A 1 0.10 -44.44 -20.10
N LYS A 2 0.20 -44.29 -21.44
CA LYS A 2 0.46 -42.98 -22.08
C LYS A 2 -0.55 -41.86 -21.78
N LEU A 3 -1.85 -42.17 -21.64
CA LEU A 3 -2.86 -41.16 -21.27
C LEU A 3 -2.75 -40.68 -19.81
N PHE A 4 -2.28 -41.54 -18.91
CA PHE A 4 -2.11 -41.21 -17.48
C PHE A 4 -0.89 -40.31 -17.26
N GLU A 5 0.19 -40.54 -18.02
CA GLU A 5 1.39 -39.69 -18.01
C GLU A 5 1.12 -38.28 -18.56
N ILE A 6 0.29 -38.15 -19.60
CA ILE A 6 -0.13 -36.86 -20.15
C ILE A 6 -1.02 -36.10 -19.15
N GLN A 7 -1.92 -36.80 -18.44
CA GLN A 7 -2.75 -36.17 -17.41
C GLN A 7 -1.92 -35.67 -16.21
N ILE A 8 -0.87 -36.40 -15.80
CA ILE A 8 0.04 -35.97 -14.74
C ILE A 8 0.87 -34.75 -15.19
N LEU A 9 1.35 -34.72 -16.43
CA LEU A 9 2.06 -33.56 -16.99
C LEU A 9 1.20 -32.30 -17.08
N VAL A 10 -0.08 -32.43 -17.43
CA VAL A 10 -1.04 -31.30 -17.43
C VAL A 10 -1.35 -30.83 -16.01
N PHE A 11 -1.49 -31.75 -15.04
CA PHE A 11 -1.73 -31.39 -13.64
C PHE A 11 -0.52 -30.72 -12.97
N VAL A 12 0.71 -31.13 -13.31
CA VAL A 12 1.96 -30.51 -12.82
C VAL A 12 2.21 -29.17 -13.50
N ALA A 13 1.84 -28.99 -14.78
CA ALA A 13 1.93 -27.70 -15.46
C ALA A 13 0.92 -26.66 -14.92
N LEU A 14 -0.25 -27.10 -14.45
CA LEU A 14 -1.25 -26.23 -13.80
C LEU A 14 -0.85 -25.80 -12.37
N LEU A 15 0.08 -26.50 -11.71
CA LEU A 15 0.62 -26.13 -10.40
C LEU A 15 1.70 -25.04 -10.44
N PHE A 16 2.20 -24.67 -11.62
CA PHE A 16 3.22 -23.63 -11.79
C PHE A 16 2.69 -22.29 -12.28
N VAL A 17 1.36 -22.12 -12.38
CA VAL A 17 0.74 -20.82 -12.58
C VAL A 17 0.25 -20.31 -11.22
N CYS A 18 1.18 -19.96 -10.34
CA CYS A 18 0.84 -19.03 -9.27
C CYS A 18 0.61 -17.67 -9.96
N PRO A 19 -0.61 -17.11 -9.97
CA PRO A 19 -0.75 -15.72 -10.32
C PRO A 19 0.13 -14.91 -9.36
N SER A 20 1.00 -14.05 -9.90
CA SER A 20 1.67 -13.03 -9.10
C SER A 20 0.57 -12.25 -8.39
N PHE A 21 0.47 -12.44 -7.08
CA PHE A 21 -0.60 -11.86 -6.31
C PHE A 21 -0.30 -10.37 -6.18
N VAL A 22 -1.02 -9.53 -6.93
CA VAL A 22 -0.88 -8.07 -6.88
C VAL A 22 -1.43 -7.59 -5.56
N HIS A 23 -0.61 -7.51 -4.51
CA HIS A 23 -0.97 -6.92 -3.22
C HIS A 23 -0.73 -5.42 -3.30
N GLY A 24 -1.14 -4.70 -2.27
CA GLY A 24 -0.60 -3.40 -1.91
C GLY A 24 0.92 -3.38 -1.80
N TRP A 25 1.42 -2.64 -0.81
CA TRP A 25 2.61 -3.18 -0.15
C TRP A 25 2.38 -4.67 0.21
N GLY A 26 3.46 -5.41 0.35
CA GLY A 26 3.41 -6.72 0.99
C GLY A 26 2.75 -6.68 2.37
N VAL A 27 2.52 -7.85 2.95
CA VAL A 27 1.98 -7.98 4.32
C VAL A 27 2.78 -7.12 5.30
N ASP A 28 4.11 -7.16 5.20
CA ASP A 28 5.01 -6.46 6.12
C ASP A 28 5.03 -4.95 5.90
N GLY A 29 4.85 -4.47 4.66
CA GLY A 29 4.72 -3.03 4.40
C GLY A 29 3.41 -2.45 4.95
N HIS A 30 2.28 -3.16 4.82
CA HIS A 30 1.02 -2.74 5.45
C HIS A 30 1.05 -2.82 6.97
N LEU A 31 1.63 -3.89 7.51
CA LEU A 31 1.87 -4.05 8.94
C LEU A 31 2.68 -2.86 9.46
N THR A 32 3.78 -2.52 8.78
CA THR A 32 4.66 -1.39 9.11
C THR A 32 3.92 -0.06 9.11
N VAL A 33 3.17 0.25 8.03
CA VAL A 33 2.38 1.49 7.95
C VAL A 33 1.42 1.61 9.13
N CYS A 34 0.70 0.54 9.46
CA CYS A 34 -0.30 0.57 10.52
C CYS A 34 0.31 0.58 11.93
N ARG A 35 1.40 -0.15 12.17
CA ARG A 35 2.13 -0.13 13.45
C ARG A 35 2.91 1.16 13.67
N ILE A 36 3.27 1.90 12.62
CA ILE A 36 3.72 3.29 12.74
C ILE A 36 2.53 4.22 13.10
N ALA A 37 1.36 4.00 12.50
CA ALA A 37 0.21 4.88 12.70
C ALA A 37 -0.40 4.78 14.10
N GLN A 38 -0.62 3.56 14.60
CA GLN A 38 -1.36 3.30 15.84
C GLN A 38 -0.81 4.01 17.10
N PRO A 39 0.51 4.01 17.40
CA PRO A 39 1.04 4.73 18.56
C PRO A 39 0.99 6.26 18.42
N ARG A 40 0.64 6.79 17.24
CA ARG A 40 0.48 8.23 16.96
C ARG A 40 -0.98 8.69 17.00
N LEU A 41 -1.90 7.80 17.36
CA LEU A 41 -3.29 8.15 17.52
C LEU A 41 -3.50 8.99 18.78
N SER A 42 -4.35 10.00 18.65
CA SER A 42 -4.97 10.70 19.77
C SER A 42 -5.82 9.72 20.59
N GLU A 43 -6.11 10.06 21.85
CA GLU A 43 -6.92 9.20 22.72
C GLU A 43 -8.30 8.88 22.11
N ALA A 44 -8.96 9.87 21.49
CA ALA A 44 -10.24 9.68 20.82
C ALA A 44 -10.14 8.69 19.63
N ALA A 45 -9.12 8.85 18.79
CA ALA A 45 -8.88 7.96 17.66
C ALA A 45 -8.46 6.55 18.10
N ALA A 46 -7.63 6.43 19.13
CA ALA A 46 -7.23 5.15 19.69
C ALA A 46 -8.44 4.36 20.23
N ASN A 47 -9.33 5.03 20.97
CA ASN A 47 -10.56 4.41 21.46
C ASN A 47 -11.48 3.99 20.31
N ALA A 48 -11.68 4.84 19.30
CA ALA A 48 -12.52 4.51 18.16
C ALA A 48 -11.95 3.33 17.32
N VAL A 49 -10.63 3.29 17.12
CA VAL A 49 -9.96 2.17 16.45
C VAL A 49 -10.16 0.88 17.25
N LYS A 50 -9.91 0.92 18.56
CA LYS A 50 -10.12 -0.23 19.45
C LYS A 50 -11.56 -0.75 19.41
N ASP A 51 -12.54 0.16 19.43
CA ASP A 51 -13.96 -0.18 19.40
C ASP A 51 -14.39 -0.82 18.06
N LEU A 52 -13.76 -0.41 16.95
CA LEU A 52 -14.05 -0.91 15.61
C LEU A 52 -13.32 -2.21 15.28
N LEU A 53 -12.19 -2.49 15.92
CA LEU A 53 -11.43 -3.71 15.71
C LEU A 53 -12.16 -4.93 16.32
N PRO A 54 -12.17 -6.08 15.64
CA PRO A 54 -12.70 -7.30 16.24
C PRO A 54 -11.77 -7.77 17.36
N ALA A 55 -12.34 -8.46 18.35
CA ALA A 55 -11.56 -9.00 19.48
C ALA A 55 -10.39 -9.90 19.06
N SER A 56 -10.48 -10.56 17.90
CA SER A 56 -9.41 -11.38 17.33
C SER A 56 -8.16 -10.61 16.92
N ALA A 57 -8.24 -9.29 16.78
CA ALA A 57 -7.11 -8.42 16.45
C ALA A 57 -6.25 -8.05 17.68
N ASP A 58 -6.73 -8.32 18.90
CA ASP A 58 -6.05 -7.99 20.16
C ASP A 58 -5.54 -6.54 20.22
N ASP A 59 -6.37 -5.58 19.77
CA ASP A 59 -6.03 -4.16 19.71
C ASP A 59 -4.80 -3.86 18.84
N ASP A 60 -4.45 -4.71 17.87
CA ASP A 60 -3.40 -4.48 16.87
C ASP A 60 -4.03 -4.23 15.49
N LEU A 61 -4.09 -2.96 15.08
CA LEU A 61 -4.57 -2.58 13.75
C LEU A 61 -3.70 -3.19 12.64
N GLY A 62 -2.38 -3.27 12.88
CA GLY A 62 -1.42 -3.82 11.93
C GLY A 62 -1.72 -5.27 11.54
N SER A 63 -2.22 -6.08 12.49
CA SER A 63 -2.59 -7.49 12.26
C SER A 63 -3.67 -7.67 11.18
N LEU A 64 -4.49 -6.64 10.92
CA LEU A 64 -5.57 -6.66 9.94
C LEU A 64 -5.34 -5.71 8.74
N CYS A 65 -4.21 -5.00 8.67
CA CYS A 65 -3.99 -4.03 7.60
C CYS A 65 -3.76 -4.65 6.21
N SER A 66 -3.51 -5.96 6.13
CA SER A 66 -3.50 -6.70 4.86
C SER A 66 -4.87 -7.33 4.50
N TRP A 67 -5.92 -7.08 5.28
CA TRP A 67 -7.23 -7.70 5.08
C TRP A 67 -7.87 -7.36 3.72
N ALA A 68 -7.75 -6.11 3.26
CA ALA A 68 -8.36 -5.65 2.01
C ALA A 68 -7.88 -6.48 0.79
N ASP A 69 -6.60 -6.86 0.78
CA ASP A 69 -6.02 -7.72 -0.24
C ASP A 69 -6.62 -9.12 -0.28
N ARG A 70 -7.00 -9.67 0.88
CA ARG A 70 -7.62 -11.00 0.98
C ARG A 70 -9.05 -10.98 0.46
N VAL A 71 -9.77 -9.88 0.70
CA VAL A 71 -11.18 -9.78 0.33
C VAL A 71 -11.43 -9.31 -1.08
N LYS A 72 -10.46 -8.76 -1.81
CA LYS A 72 -10.70 -8.31 -3.21
C LYS A 72 -11.21 -9.39 -4.17
N PHE A 73 -10.98 -10.68 -3.86
CA PHE A 73 -11.56 -11.79 -4.62
C PHE A 73 -13.01 -12.10 -4.23
N HIS A 74 -13.36 -11.87 -2.96
CA HIS A 74 -14.72 -12.00 -2.42
C HIS A 74 -15.56 -10.76 -2.75
N TYR A 75 -14.90 -9.61 -2.86
CA TYR A 75 -15.41 -8.30 -3.22
C TYR A 75 -14.72 -7.81 -4.51
N PRO A 76 -15.01 -8.39 -5.69
CA PRO A 76 -14.33 -8.03 -6.94
C PRO A 76 -14.35 -6.54 -7.27
N TRP A 77 -15.40 -5.86 -6.80
CA TRP A 77 -15.55 -4.41 -6.91
C TRP A 77 -14.44 -3.62 -6.21
N SER A 78 -13.76 -4.20 -5.20
CA SER A 78 -12.69 -3.51 -4.47
C SER A 78 -11.33 -3.60 -5.16
N SER A 79 -11.15 -4.50 -6.14
CA SER A 79 -9.84 -4.70 -6.77
C SER A 79 -9.25 -3.43 -7.42
N PRO A 80 -10.01 -2.60 -8.18
CA PRO A 80 -9.48 -1.35 -8.74
C PRO A 80 -9.21 -0.28 -7.68
N LEU A 81 -9.66 -0.47 -6.44
CA LEU A 81 -9.49 0.49 -5.36
C LEU A 81 -8.08 0.46 -4.75
N HIS A 82 -7.24 -0.50 -5.12
CA HIS A 82 -5.87 -0.60 -4.60
C HIS A 82 -4.88 0.30 -5.35
N TYR A 83 -5.20 0.78 -6.56
CA TYR A 83 -4.23 1.49 -7.40
C TYR A 83 -4.85 2.66 -8.17
N ILE A 84 -3.98 3.36 -8.90
CA ILE A 84 -4.29 4.39 -9.88
C ILE A 84 -3.43 4.12 -11.12
N ASP A 85 -4.08 4.00 -12.27
CA ASP A 85 -3.42 3.97 -13.57
C ASP A 85 -3.21 5.38 -14.11
N THR A 86 -1.95 5.74 -14.38
CA THR A 86 -1.60 7.03 -15.00
C THR A 86 -1.09 6.83 -16.44
N PRO A 87 -1.24 7.82 -17.34
CA PRO A 87 -0.69 7.73 -18.67
C PRO A 87 0.83 7.57 -18.68
N ASP A 88 1.30 6.69 -19.54
CA ASP A 88 2.71 6.34 -19.69
C ASP A 88 3.61 7.57 -19.84
N ASN A 89 4.73 7.56 -19.12
CA ASN A 89 5.78 8.59 -19.17
C ASN A 89 5.34 10.01 -18.82
N LEU A 90 4.09 10.20 -18.40
CA LEU A 90 3.57 11.53 -18.08
C LEU A 90 4.02 11.99 -16.69
N CYS A 91 4.31 11.04 -15.79
CA CYS A 91 4.86 11.28 -14.46
C CYS A 91 4.09 12.31 -13.62
N THR A 92 2.79 12.44 -13.88
CA THR A 92 1.88 13.33 -13.17
C THR A 92 0.56 12.62 -12.93
N TYR A 93 -0.09 12.99 -11.83
CA TYR A 93 -1.40 12.49 -11.45
C TYR A 93 -2.43 13.62 -11.51
N LEU A 94 -3.61 13.34 -12.07
CA LEU A 94 -4.77 14.22 -12.03
C LEU A 94 -6.02 13.39 -11.71
N TYR A 95 -6.65 13.64 -10.57
CA TYR A 95 -7.81 12.87 -10.09
C TYR A 95 -8.91 12.72 -11.15
N SER A 96 -9.27 13.81 -11.83
CA SER A 96 -10.33 13.80 -12.86
C SER A 96 -9.99 12.97 -14.12
N ARG A 97 -8.71 12.75 -14.39
CA ARG A 97 -8.21 11.97 -15.54
C ARG A 97 -8.02 10.50 -15.18
N ASP A 98 -7.46 10.26 -14.00
CA ASP A 98 -6.85 8.98 -13.61
C ASP A 98 -7.67 8.20 -12.58
N CYS A 99 -8.50 8.86 -11.75
CA CYS A 99 -9.26 8.14 -10.73
C CYS A 99 -10.54 7.53 -11.30
N LYS A 100 -10.38 6.36 -11.93
CA LYS A 100 -11.43 5.56 -12.53
C LYS A 100 -10.98 4.10 -12.64
N ASP A 101 -11.92 3.19 -12.76
CA ASP A 101 -11.60 1.79 -13.09
C ASP A 101 -11.42 1.58 -14.60
N GLU A 102 -11.14 0.34 -15.00
CA GLU A 102 -10.97 -0.08 -16.40
C GLU A 102 -12.21 0.20 -17.28
N ASN A 103 -13.41 0.27 -16.68
CA ASN A 103 -14.65 0.60 -17.38
C ASN A 103 -14.92 2.11 -17.44
N GLY A 104 -14.01 2.93 -16.91
CA GLY A 104 -14.13 4.38 -16.86
C GLY A 104 -15.08 4.90 -15.79
N ILE A 105 -15.51 4.07 -14.84
CA ILE A 105 -16.34 4.52 -13.72
C ILE A 105 -15.46 5.34 -12.78
N LYS A 106 -15.82 6.63 -12.64
CA LYS A 106 -15.09 7.59 -11.81
C LYS A 106 -15.05 7.17 -10.34
N ASP A 107 -14.05 7.70 -9.63
CA ASP A 107 -13.82 7.52 -8.19
C ASP A 107 -13.44 6.09 -7.77
N ARG A 108 -13.35 5.15 -8.72
CA ARG A 108 -12.94 3.76 -8.49
C ARG A 108 -11.43 3.59 -8.64
N CYS A 109 -10.70 4.26 -7.76
CA CYS A 109 -9.24 4.18 -7.62
C CYS A 109 -8.87 4.34 -6.14
N VAL A 110 -7.60 4.12 -5.77
CA VAL A 110 -7.17 4.25 -4.35
C VAL A 110 -7.42 5.62 -3.74
N ALA A 111 -7.25 6.72 -4.51
CA ALA A 111 -7.57 8.05 -4.02
C ALA A 111 -9.08 8.25 -3.74
N GLY A 112 -9.93 7.72 -4.61
CA GLY A 112 -11.39 7.77 -4.42
C GLY A 112 -11.84 6.87 -3.28
N ALA A 113 -11.20 5.72 -3.10
CA ALA A 113 -11.45 4.81 -1.98
C ALA A 113 -11.11 5.47 -0.64
N ILE A 114 -9.96 6.13 -0.53
CA ILE A 114 -9.58 6.90 0.67
C ILE A 114 -10.64 7.97 0.99
N ASN A 115 -11.09 8.74 0.00
CA ASN A 115 -12.15 9.74 0.20
C ASN A 115 -13.47 9.11 0.68
N ASN A 116 -13.86 7.98 0.07
CA ASN A 116 -15.07 7.25 0.40
C ASN A 116 -15.05 6.74 1.85
N TYR A 117 -14.03 5.96 2.23
CA TYR A 117 -13.96 5.36 3.56
C TYR A 117 -13.68 6.37 4.67
N THR A 118 -12.98 7.47 4.36
CA THR A 118 -12.94 8.64 5.25
C THR A 118 -14.35 9.18 5.52
N SER A 119 -15.15 9.37 4.47
CA SER A 119 -16.52 9.91 4.59
C SER A 119 -17.44 8.97 5.39
N GLN A 120 -17.25 7.66 5.25
CA GLN A 120 -17.99 6.67 6.04
C GLN A 120 -17.58 6.72 7.52
N LEU A 121 -16.28 6.76 7.84
CA LEU A 121 -15.82 6.80 9.23
C LEU A 121 -16.23 8.08 9.96
N LEU A 122 -16.44 9.20 9.24
CA LEU A 122 -17.02 10.41 9.82
C LEU A 122 -18.45 10.22 10.36
N SER A 123 -19.12 9.09 10.10
CA SER A 123 -20.41 8.75 10.74
C SER A 123 -20.28 7.96 12.05
N TYR A 124 -19.07 7.60 12.47
CA TYR A 124 -18.83 6.93 13.74
C TYR A 124 -19.37 7.77 14.92
N GLY A 125 -20.04 7.11 15.87
CA GLY A 125 -20.62 7.74 17.05
C GLY A 125 -21.84 8.65 16.80
N LYS A 126 -22.38 8.70 15.58
CA LYS A 126 -23.60 9.47 15.27
C LYS A 126 -24.85 8.60 15.41
N ASP A 127 -25.94 9.16 15.95
CA ASP A 127 -27.22 8.48 16.25
C ASP A 127 -27.98 7.92 15.02
N ALA A 128 -27.51 8.20 13.80
CA ALA A 128 -28.03 7.55 12.61
C ALA A 128 -27.43 6.15 12.51
N ALA A 129 -28.26 5.11 12.40
CA ALA A 129 -27.79 3.77 12.05
C ALA A 129 -26.92 3.87 10.79
N SER A 130 -25.60 3.76 10.97
CA SER A 130 -24.66 3.79 9.86
C SER A 130 -25.06 2.67 8.89
N GLN A 131 -25.34 3.02 7.64
CA GLN A 131 -25.63 2.03 6.60
C GLN A 131 -24.37 1.23 6.21
N HIS A 132 -23.20 1.65 6.70
CA HIS A 132 -21.90 1.09 6.36
C HIS A 132 -21.31 0.30 7.53
N ASN A 133 -20.60 -0.77 7.20
CA ASN A 133 -19.76 -1.51 8.13
C ASN A 133 -18.49 -0.69 8.41
N LEU A 134 -18.44 -0.02 9.57
CA LEU A 134 -17.34 0.88 9.91
C LEU A 134 -16.03 0.14 10.24
N THR A 135 -16.10 -1.13 10.62
CA THR A 135 -14.90 -1.98 10.72
C THR A 135 -14.28 -2.17 9.35
N GLU A 136 -15.07 -2.54 8.33
CA GLU A 136 -14.56 -2.64 6.95
C GLU A 136 -14.03 -1.29 6.46
N ALA A 137 -14.72 -0.18 6.76
CA ALA A 137 -14.27 1.15 6.39
C ALA A 137 -12.91 1.51 7.01
N LEU A 138 -12.68 1.16 8.29
CA LEU A 138 -11.39 1.34 8.96
C LEU A 138 -10.29 0.52 8.28
N LEU A 139 -10.54 -0.78 8.05
CA LEU A 139 -9.55 -1.68 7.46
C LEU A 139 -9.22 -1.28 6.01
N PHE A 140 -10.22 -0.90 5.22
CA PHE A 140 -10.00 -0.38 3.88
C PHE A 140 -9.22 0.93 3.89
N LEU A 141 -9.59 1.90 4.74
CA LEU A 141 -8.86 3.16 4.81
C LEU A 141 -7.39 2.93 5.20
N ALA A 142 -7.14 2.13 6.24
CA ALA A 142 -5.79 1.83 6.70
C ALA A 142 -4.94 1.17 5.61
N HIS A 143 -5.51 0.19 4.89
CA HIS A 143 -4.86 -0.46 3.77
C HIS A 143 -4.57 0.50 2.61
N PHE A 144 -5.58 1.23 2.14
CA PHE A 144 -5.46 2.11 0.97
C PHE A 144 -4.54 3.31 1.21
N VAL A 145 -4.40 3.79 2.45
CA VAL A 145 -3.37 4.77 2.79
C VAL A 145 -1.97 4.16 2.66
N GLY A 146 -1.79 2.87 2.94
CA GLY A 146 -0.57 2.14 2.58
C GLY A 146 -0.34 2.12 1.07
N ASP A 147 -1.31 1.61 0.32
CA ASP A 147 -1.25 1.44 -1.15
C ASP A 147 -0.90 2.73 -1.87
N ILE A 148 -1.60 3.83 -1.56
CA ILE A 148 -1.35 5.09 -2.25
C ILE A 148 0.07 5.62 -2.02
N HIS A 149 0.80 5.12 -1.02
CA HIS A 149 2.20 5.45 -0.77
C HIS A 149 3.19 4.52 -1.48
N GLN A 150 2.77 3.33 -1.93
CA GLN A 150 3.59 2.46 -2.79
C GLN A 150 3.72 3.14 -4.16
N PRO A 151 4.93 3.53 -4.60
CA PRO A 151 5.12 4.25 -5.86
C PRO A 151 4.43 3.62 -7.08
N LEU A 152 4.54 2.31 -7.26
CA LEU A 152 4.01 1.58 -8.41
C LEU A 152 2.50 1.29 -8.33
N HIS A 153 1.85 1.54 -7.20
CA HIS A 153 0.38 1.62 -7.11
C HIS A 153 -0.18 2.89 -7.77
N VAL A 154 0.69 3.85 -8.05
CA VAL A 154 0.36 5.01 -8.89
C VAL A 154 1.34 5.02 -10.07
N GLY A 155 1.24 3.97 -10.88
CA GLY A 155 2.15 3.66 -11.98
C GLY A 155 1.55 3.89 -13.36
N PHE A 156 2.16 3.30 -14.39
CA PHE A 156 1.72 3.42 -15.77
C PHE A 156 0.66 2.36 -16.12
N THR A 157 -0.31 2.77 -16.94
CA THR A 157 -1.38 1.90 -17.41
C THR A 157 -0.86 0.74 -18.25
N SER A 158 0.09 0.99 -19.17
CA SER A 158 0.52 -0.03 -20.13
C SER A 158 1.26 -1.21 -19.49
N ASP A 159 1.96 -0.95 -18.39
CA ASP A 159 2.73 -1.95 -17.65
C ASP A 159 2.03 -2.45 -16.38
N LYS A 160 0.77 -2.02 -16.16
CA LYS A 160 -0.02 -2.33 -14.96
C LYS A 160 0.73 -2.02 -13.68
N GLY A 161 1.35 -0.83 -13.60
CA GLY A 161 2.19 -0.45 -12.47
C GLY A 161 3.46 -1.32 -12.35
N GLY A 162 4.05 -1.75 -13.46
CA GLY A 162 5.24 -2.61 -13.47
C GLY A 162 4.98 -4.09 -13.23
N ASN A 163 3.70 -4.53 -13.21
CA ASN A 163 3.36 -5.95 -13.12
C ASN A 163 3.66 -6.73 -14.40
N THR A 164 3.85 -6.05 -15.53
CA THR A 164 4.25 -6.68 -16.80
C THR A 164 5.70 -6.36 -17.20
N ILE A 165 6.53 -5.96 -16.24
CA ILE A 165 7.97 -5.78 -16.44
C ILE A 165 8.66 -6.92 -15.69
N ASP A 166 9.04 -7.97 -16.39
CA ASP A 166 9.75 -9.09 -15.77
C ASP A 166 11.19 -8.66 -15.45
N VAL A 167 11.67 -9.02 -14.26
CA VAL A 167 13.03 -8.71 -13.80
C VAL A 167 13.58 -9.90 -13.00
N HIS A 168 14.86 -9.82 -12.63
CA HIS A 168 15.44 -10.67 -11.60
C HIS A 168 15.76 -9.81 -10.39
N TRP A 169 15.25 -10.20 -9.22
CA TRP A 169 15.71 -9.68 -7.94
C TRP A 169 16.82 -10.60 -7.44
N TYR A 170 18.06 -10.12 -7.54
CA TYR A 170 19.25 -10.96 -7.45
C TYR A 170 19.11 -12.20 -8.36
N THR A 171 19.07 -13.39 -7.77
CA THR A 171 19.01 -14.66 -8.50
C THR A 171 17.59 -15.14 -8.82
N ARG A 172 16.54 -14.46 -8.31
CA ARG A 172 15.14 -14.90 -8.42
C ARG A 172 14.38 -14.08 -9.46
N LYS A 173 13.63 -14.75 -10.33
CA LYS A 173 12.68 -14.08 -11.23
C LYS A 173 11.51 -13.50 -10.45
N THR A 174 11.10 -12.29 -10.81
CA THR A 174 9.94 -11.58 -10.27
C THR A 174 9.50 -10.49 -11.26
N VAL A 175 8.51 -9.68 -10.90
CA VAL A 175 8.09 -8.49 -11.66
C VAL A 175 8.47 -7.22 -10.90
N LEU A 176 8.67 -6.11 -11.62
CA LEU A 176 9.10 -4.85 -10.99
C LEU A 176 8.13 -4.39 -9.88
N HIS A 177 6.84 -4.61 -10.03
CA HIS A 177 5.84 -4.30 -9.01
C HIS A 177 6.15 -4.98 -7.66
N HIS A 178 6.32 -6.30 -7.69
CA HIS A 178 6.62 -7.13 -6.52
C HIS A 178 7.99 -6.81 -5.89
N VAL A 179 8.93 -6.26 -6.67
CA VAL A 179 10.19 -5.75 -6.09
C VAL A 179 9.93 -4.61 -5.10
N TRP A 180 8.97 -3.74 -5.41
CA TRP A 180 8.58 -2.62 -4.55
C TRP A 180 7.61 -3.02 -3.44
N ASP A 181 6.70 -3.95 -3.68
CA ASP A 181 5.76 -4.41 -2.64
C ASP A 181 6.46 -5.16 -1.51
N ASP A 182 7.36 -6.08 -1.88
CA ASP A 182 7.91 -7.08 -0.95
C ASP A 182 9.44 -7.08 -0.98
N ASN A 183 10.07 -7.27 -2.14
CA ASN A 183 11.44 -7.77 -2.14
C ASN A 183 12.48 -6.79 -1.58
N ILE A 184 12.30 -5.47 -1.74
CA ILE A 184 13.17 -4.48 -1.10
C ILE A 184 13.04 -4.57 0.43
N ILE A 185 11.81 -4.71 0.95
CA ILE A 185 11.53 -4.81 2.40
C ILE A 185 12.11 -6.12 2.94
N GLU A 186 11.75 -7.27 2.34
CA GLU A 186 12.23 -8.59 2.75
C GLU A 186 13.78 -8.68 2.74
N THR A 187 14.41 -8.04 1.75
CA THR A 187 15.89 -8.02 1.67
C THR A 187 16.50 -7.15 2.76
N ALA A 188 15.89 -6.03 3.11
CA ALA A 188 16.33 -5.20 4.22
C ALA A 188 16.18 -5.96 5.55
N GLU A 189 15.03 -6.61 5.76
CA GLU A 189 14.75 -7.38 6.96
C GLU A 189 15.78 -8.50 7.16
N GLN A 190 16.08 -9.25 6.09
CA GLN A 190 17.08 -10.31 6.12
C GLN A 190 18.51 -9.80 6.39
N ARG A 191 18.85 -8.60 5.92
CA ARG A 191 20.21 -8.05 6.01
C ARG A 191 20.48 -7.29 7.30
N TYR A 192 19.48 -6.59 7.81
CA TYR A 192 19.66 -5.57 8.86
C TYR A 192 18.84 -5.84 10.11
N ASP A 193 17.72 -6.54 9.98
CA ASP A 193 16.67 -6.56 11.01
C ASP A 193 16.37 -7.98 11.52
N ASN A 194 17.34 -8.91 11.43
CA ASN A 194 17.22 -10.31 11.86
C ASN A 194 16.00 -11.07 11.29
N SER A 195 15.47 -10.65 10.14
CA SER A 195 14.20 -11.13 9.56
C SER A 195 12.97 -10.86 10.45
N ASP A 196 12.98 -9.73 11.17
CA ASP A 196 11.90 -9.23 12.01
C ASP A 196 11.47 -7.82 11.60
N VAL A 197 10.25 -7.70 11.09
CA VAL A 197 9.62 -6.43 10.69
C VAL A 197 9.52 -5.43 11.85
N ASP A 198 9.49 -5.89 13.11
CA ASP A 198 9.43 -4.99 14.27
C ASP A 198 10.72 -4.16 14.43
N GLU A 199 11.89 -4.71 14.04
CA GLU A 199 13.15 -3.97 14.02
C GLU A 199 13.13 -2.85 12.94
N LEU A 200 12.54 -3.11 11.77
CA LEU A 200 12.30 -2.09 10.73
C LEU A 200 11.35 -1.00 11.24
N ILE A 201 10.24 -1.38 11.87
CA ILE A 201 9.27 -0.44 12.44
C ILE A 201 9.97 0.47 13.46
N ASP A 202 10.75 -0.09 14.37
CA ASP A 202 11.50 0.67 15.38
C ASP A 202 12.51 1.63 14.75
N ALA A 203 13.22 1.21 13.72
CA ALA A 203 14.16 2.06 12.98
C ALA A 203 13.43 3.25 12.31
N LEU A 204 12.30 3.00 11.65
CA LEU A 204 11.49 4.04 11.03
C LEU A 204 10.90 4.99 12.08
N GLN A 205 10.45 4.49 13.22
CA GLN A 205 9.95 5.34 14.32
C GLN A 205 11.04 6.26 14.89
N LYS A 206 12.28 5.75 15.02
CA LYS A 206 13.44 6.58 15.40
C LYS A 206 13.73 7.66 14.36
N ASN A 207 13.70 7.32 13.07
CA ASN A 207 13.91 8.30 12.01
C ASN A 207 12.80 9.35 11.96
N ILE A 208 11.54 8.97 12.17
CA ILE A 208 10.40 9.89 12.27
C ILE A 208 10.61 10.91 13.39
N THR A 209 11.11 10.48 14.55
CA THR A 209 11.31 11.36 15.72
C THR A 209 12.62 12.14 15.69
N ALA A 210 13.63 11.67 14.96
CA ALA A 210 14.94 12.32 14.81
C ALA A 210 15.12 12.93 13.41
N GLU A 211 15.55 12.12 12.44
CA GLU A 211 15.97 12.59 11.11
C GLU A 211 14.89 13.36 10.33
N TRP A 212 13.63 12.94 10.47
CA TRP A 212 12.51 13.49 9.71
C TRP A 212 11.58 14.37 10.54
N ALA A 213 11.95 14.70 11.78
CA ALA A 213 11.10 15.48 12.70
C ALA A 213 10.57 16.78 12.06
N ASP A 214 11.44 17.51 11.35
CA ASP A 214 11.06 18.76 10.66
C ASP A 214 10.09 18.54 9.48
N LYS A 215 10.08 17.33 8.91
CA LYS A 215 9.21 16.96 7.78
C LYS A 215 7.87 16.41 8.23
N VAL A 216 7.80 15.74 9.39
CA VAL A 216 6.58 15.10 9.91
C VAL A 216 5.39 16.07 9.92
N LYS A 217 5.59 17.29 10.42
CA LYS A 217 4.53 18.32 10.42
C LYS A 217 3.99 18.64 9.01
N THR A 218 4.85 18.58 8.00
CA THR A 218 4.42 18.77 6.60
C THR A 218 3.69 17.55 6.03
N TRP A 219 3.98 16.35 6.56
CA TRP A 219 3.28 15.12 6.15
C TRP A 219 1.89 15.03 6.77
N GLU A 220 1.74 15.47 8.03
CA GLU A 220 0.47 15.49 8.77
C GLU A 220 -0.50 16.56 8.27
N THR A 221 0.01 17.63 7.65
CA THR A 221 -0.82 18.75 7.19
C THR A 221 -1.39 18.55 5.79
N CYS A 222 -2.64 18.98 5.62
CA CYS A 222 -3.36 18.91 4.36
C CYS A 222 -3.61 20.30 3.79
N SER A 223 -3.04 20.61 2.63
CA SER A 223 -3.26 21.92 2.00
C SER A 223 -4.71 22.15 1.57
N SER A 224 -5.48 21.08 1.33
CA SER A 224 -6.91 21.13 1.01
C SER A 224 -7.85 21.14 2.22
N GLY A 225 -7.32 21.18 3.45
CA GLY A 225 -8.12 21.25 4.68
C GLY A 225 -7.69 20.25 5.75
N LYS A 226 -8.53 19.23 5.97
CA LYS A 226 -8.28 18.16 6.95
C LYS A 226 -7.76 16.90 6.24
N PRO A 227 -6.78 16.17 6.81
CA PRO A 227 -6.32 14.90 6.24
C PRO A 227 -7.46 13.85 6.23
N PRO A 228 -7.41 12.85 5.32
CA PRO A 228 -6.35 12.57 4.35
C PRO A 228 -6.39 13.44 3.08
N CYS A 229 -5.27 13.52 2.36
CA CYS A 229 -5.08 14.29 1.11
C CYS A 229 -4.61 13.38 -0.04
N PRO A 230 -5.42 12.41 -0.47
CA PRO A 230 -4.97 11.36 -1.38
C PRO A 230 -4.35 11.89 -2.68
N ASN A 231 -4.78 13.05 -3.18
CA ASN A 231 -4.21 13.65 -4.38
C ASN A 231 -2.73 14.04 -4.23
N VAL A 232 -2.33 14.51 -3.05
CA VAL A 232 -0.93 14.83 -2.74
C VAL A 232 -0.12 13.53 -2.72
N TYR A 233 -0.66 12.51 -2.05
CA TYR A 233 0.03 11.23 -1.86
C TYR A 233 0.25 10.53 -3.19
N ALA A 234 -0.78 10.49 -4.04
CA ALA A 234 -0.68 9.92 -5.40
C ALA A 234 0.29 10.70 -6.28
N SER A 235 0.28 12.04 -6.20
CA SER A 235 1.22 12.89 -6.96
C SER A 235 2.67 12.66 -6.56
N GLU A 236 2.94 12.34 -5.29
CA GLU A 236 4.26 11.96 -4.82
C GLU A 236 4.63 10.54 -5.27
N SER A 237 3.69 9.59 -5.23
CA SER A 237 3.92 8.21 -5.65
C SER A 237 4.30 8.11 -7.13
N ILE A 238 3.56 8.75 -8.04
CA ILE A 238 3.91 8.73 -9.47
C ILE A 238 5.27 9.40 -9.75
N LYS A 239 5.63 10.45 -8.99
CA LYS A 239 6.98 11.05 -9.09
C LYS A 239 8.04 10.08 -8.60
N ALA A 240 7.79 9.35 -7.52
CA ALA A 240 8.69 8.33 -7.01
C ALA A 240 8.82 7.15 -7.99
N ALA A 241 7.72 6.73 -8.61
CA ALA A 241 7.70 5.68 -9.61
C ALA A 241 8.62 6.05 -10.79
N CYS A 242 8.46 7.25 -11.37
CA CYS A 242 9.30 7.69 -12.47
C CYS A 242 10.76 7.92 -12.08
N ASN A 243 11.02 8.54 -10.93
CA ASN A 243 12.38 8.92 -10.54
C ASN A 243 13.21 7.76 -9.97
N TRP A 244 12.56 6.73 -9.45
CA TRP A 244 13.21 5.65 -8.71
C TRP A 244 12.83 4.26 -9.19
N ALA A 245 11.54 3.95 -9.34
CA ALA A 245 11.07 2.61 -9.69
C ALA A 245 11.39 2.23 -11.14
N TYR A 246 10.88 3.00 -12.09
CA TYR A 246 11.12 2.74 -13.51
C TYR A 246 12.54 3.14 -13.96
N LYS A 247 13.20 4.03 -13.21
CA LYS A 247 14.47 4.62 -13.63
C LYS A 247 15.59 3.59 -13.72
N GLY A 248 16.06 3.35 -14.95
CA GLY A 248 17.16 2.43 -15.22
C GLY A 248 16.74 0.95 -15.22
N VAL A 249 15.43 0.68 -15.20
CA VAL A 249 14.88 -0.68 -15.30
C VAL A 249 14.36 -0.89 -16.72
N SER A 250 14.63 -2.08 -17.24
CA SER A 250 14.10 -2.60 -18.49
C SER A 250 13.69 -4.06 -18.32
N GLU A 251 12.90 -4.56 -19.26
CA GLU A 251 12.52 -5.97 -19.32
C GLU A 251 13.73 -6.91 -19.19
N ASN A 252 13.63 -7.89 -18.30
CA ASN A 252 14.68 -8.83 -17.88
C ASN A 252 15.91 -8.24 -17.17
N SER A 253 15.84 -7.01 -16.65
CA SER A 253 16.94 -6.44 -15.85
C SER A 253 17.23 -7.29 -14.61
N VAL A 254 18.50 -7.35 -14.21
CA VAL A 254 18.91 -7.95 -12.92
C VAL A 254 19.13 -6.80 -11.94
N LEU A 255 18.30 -6.76 -10.90
CA LEU A 255 18.28 -5.74 -9.86
C LEU A 255 18.96 -6.30 -8.61
N GLU A 256 20.10 -5.72 -8.24
CA GLU A 256 20.95 -6.18 -7.12
C GLU A 256 21.26 -5.01 -6.18
N ASP A 257 22.44 -5.01 -5.55
CA ASP A 257 22.84 -4.05 -4.51
C ASP A 257 22.72 -2.59 -4.96
N ASP A 258 23.13 -2.25 -6.18
CA ASP A 258 23.05 -0.87 -6.69
C ASP A 258 21.60 -0.35 -6.72
N TYR A 259 20.66 -1.21 -7.12
CA TYR A 259 19.24 -0.87 -7.14
C TYR A 259 18.68 -0.85 -5.70
N PHE A 260 18.96 -1.89 -4.92
CA PHE A 260 18.51 -2.03 -3.54
C PHE A 260 18.93 -0.85 -2.66
N LEU A 261 20.23 -0.56 -2.58
CA LEU A 261 20.78 0.46 -1.68
C LEU A 261 20.30 1.87 -2.03
N THR A 262 20.03 2.14 -3.30
CA THR A 262 19.55 3.46 -3.75
C THR A 262 18.05 3.64 -3.61
N ARG A 263 17.25 2.55 -3.57
CA ARG A 263 15.78 2.61 -3.50
C ARG A 263 15.24 2.34 -2.09
N LEU A 264 15.98 1.61 -1.25
CA LEU A 264 15.59 1.36 0.15
C LEU A 264 15.27 2.65 0.93
N PRO A 265 16.05 3.75 0.82
CA PRO A 265 15.68 5.00 1.49
C PRO A 265 14.35 5.59 1.02
N ILE A 266 13.97 5.34 -0.23
CA ILE A 266 12.68 5.79 -0.79
C ILE A 266 11.54 4.93 -0.24
N VAL A 267 11.71 3.61 -0.20
CA VAL A 267 10.74 2.69 0.43
C VAL A 267 10.51 3.08 1.89
N ASN A 268 11.58 3.22 2.68
CA ASN A 268 11.52 3.63 4.08
C ASN A 268 10.78 4.97 4.27
N LEU A 269 11.06 5.94 3.39
CA LEU A 269 10.37 7.23 3.41
C LEU A 269 8.87 7.06 3.14
N ARG A 270 8.48 6.25 2.15
CA ARG A 270 7.06 6.04 1.79
C ARG A 270 6.29 5.28 2.88
N LEU A 271 6.90 4.26 3.50
CA LEU A 271 6.31 3.54 4.64
C LEU A 271 6.08 4.50 5.83
N ALA A 272 7.08 5.31 6.18
CA ALA A 272 6.98 6.30 7.24
C ALA A 272 5.92 7.38 6.95
N GLN A 273 5.87 7.89 5.71
CA GLN A 273 4.84 8.84 5.29
C GLN A 273 3.44 8.23 5.37
N GLY A 274 3.27 6.98 4.93
CA GLY A 274 2.01 6.24 5.02
C GLY A 274 1.52 6.15 6.46
N GLY A 275 2.37 5.73 7.39
CA GLY A 275 2.00 5.59 8.81
C GLY A 275 1.68 6.93 9.48
N VAL A 276 2.50 7.96 9.25
CA VAL A 276 2.25 9.32 9.78
C VAL A 276 0.94 9.90 9.24
N ARG A 277 0.67 9.74 7.94
CA ARG A 277 -0.55 10.27 7.30
C ARG A 277 -1.79 9.47 7.67
N LEU A 278 -1.68 8.16 7.88
CA LEU A 278 -2.78 7.35 8.40
C LEU A 278 -3.16 7.80 9.80
N ALA A 279 -2.18 8.00 10.71
CA ALA A 279 -2.45 8.53 12.03
C ALA A 279 -3.11 9.91 11.98
N ALA A 280 -2.59 10.83 11.16
CA ALA A 280 -3.16 12.16 10.99
C ALA A 280 -4.60 12.12 10.45
N ALA A 281 -4.89 11.23 9.49
CA ALA A 281 -6.23 11.02 8.97
C ALA A 281 -7.19 10.51 10.05
N LEU A 282 -6.84 9.44 10.76
CA LEU A 282 -7.68 8.87 11.82
C LEU A 282 -7.90 9.86 12.98
N ASN A 283 -6.85 10.60 13.36
CA ASN A 283 -6.96 11.69 14.35
C ASN A 283 -7.92 12.79 13.89
N SER A 284 -7.92 13.13 12.60
CA SER A 284 -8.84 14.13 12.08
C SER A 284 -10.28 13.62 11.94
N ILE A 285 -10.48 12.32 11.78
CA ILE A 285 -11.80 11.69 11.63
C ILE A 285 -12.49 11.52 12.98
N PHE A 286 -11.74 11.07 13.99
CA PHE A 286 -12.27 10.71 15.31
C PHE A 286 -12.03 11.76 16.40
N GLY A 287 -11.16 12.74 16.15
CA GLY A 287 -10.88 13.85 17.07
C GLY A 287 -11.81 15.05 16.93
#